data_AF-A0A3S3RNL2-F1
#
_entry.id   AF-A0A3S3RNL2-F1
#
_cell.length_a   1.000
_cell.length_b   1.000
_cell.length_c   1.000
_cell.angle_alpha   90.00
_cell.angle_beta   90.00
_cell.angle_gamma   90.00
#
_symmetry.space_group_name_H-M   'P 1'
#
loop_
_entity.id
_entity.type
_entity.pdbx_description
1 polymer ?
#
loop_
_entity_poly.entity_id
_entity_poly.type
_entity_poly.pdbx_seq_one_letter_code
_entity_poly.pdbx_strand_id
1 'polypeptide(L)'
;MRKLLVIGIGAGNPDHMTVQAINGLNRADVLFIPDKGAKKNDLADLRRQICDRFVTNPKSRRVEFEVPVRAEPTSSYRTTVDDWHEAIAEIYETLI
;
A
#
# COMPACT_ATOMS: atom_id res chain seq x y z
N MET A 1 -8.65 19.52 -2.79
CA MET A 1 -9.26 18.20 -3.02
C MET A 1 -8.14 17.18 -3.09
N ARG A 2 -8.22 16.05 -2.36
CA ARG A 2 -7.20 14.98 -2.38
C ARG A 2 -7.51 14.01 -3.53
N LYS A 3 -6.47 13.43 -4.15
CA LYS A 3 -6.62 12.43 -5.22
C LYS A 3 -5.97 11.13 -4.80
N LEU A 4 -6.76 10.06 -4.72
CA LEU A 4 -6.27 8.72 -4.42
C LEU A 4 -5.91 7.98 -5.72
N LEU A 5 -4.72 7.41 -5.78
CA LEU A 5 -4.25 6.62 -6.91
C LEU A 5 -4.10 5.17 -6.48
N VAL A 6 -4.93 4.29 -7.06
CA VAL A 6 -4.77 2.84 -6.92
C VAL A 6 -3.99 2.35 -8.13
N ILE A 7 -2.73 1.98 -7.91
CA ILE A 7 -1.80 1.63 -8.99
C ILE A 7 -1.53 0.13 -8.94
N GLY A 8 -1.87 -0.56 -10.03
CA GLY A 8 -1.51 -1.98 -10.19
C GLY A 8 0.00 -2.13 -10.42
N ILE A 9 0.63 -3.02 -9.66
CA ILE A 9 2.09 -3.28 -9.68
C ILE A 9 2.46 -4.65 -10.26
N GLY A 10 1.51 -5.34 -10.88
CA GLY A 10 1.69 -6.68 -11.42
C GLY A 10 1.71 -7.79 -10.35
N ALA A 11 2.15 -8.98 -10.76
CA ALA A 11 2.06 -10.21 -9.99
C ALA A 11 3.36 -10.64 -9.27
N GLY A 12 4.31 -9.74 -9.05
CA GLY A 12 5.54 -10.06 -8.31
C GLY A 12 6.86 -9.72 -9.02
N ASN A 13 6.83 -9.43 -10.31
CA ASN A 13 8.01 -9.03 -11.09
C ASN A 13 7.98 -7.50 -11.33
N PRO A 14 9.02 -6.74 -10.92
CA PRO A 14 9.12 -5.30 -11.19
C PRO A 14 9.01 -4.92 -12.68
N ASP A 15 9.37 -5.82 -13.60
CA ASP A 15 9.26 -5.58 -15.04
C ASP A 15 7.81 -5.62 -15.56
N HIS A 16 6.83 -6.03 -14.74
CA HIS A 16 5.41 -5.91 -15.07
C HIS A 16 4.87 -4.48 -14.93
N MET A 17 5.67 -3.55 -14.40
CA MET A 17 5.27 -2.16 -14.25
C MET A 17 4.99 -1.53 -15.63
N THR A 18 3.79 -0.99 -15.80
CA THR A 18 3.45 -0.25 -17.02
C THR A 18 3.98 1.18 -16.93
N VAL A 19 4.19 1.81 -18.09
CA VAL A 19 4.53 3.24 -18.18
C VAL A 19 3.48 4.11 -17.45
N GLN A 20 2.20 3.74 -17.53
CA GLN A 20 1.13 4.47 -16.83
C GLN A 20 1.27 4.35 -15.30
N ALA A 21 1.62 3.17 -14.78
CA ALA A 21 1.84 2.95 -13.36
C ALA A 21 3.04 3.77 -12.86
N ILE A 22 4.16 3.75 -13.60
CA ILE A 22 5.37 4.52 -13.28
C ILE A 22 5.06 6.03 -13.26
N ASN A 23 4.33 6.53 -14.26
CA ASN A 23 3.89 7.92 -14.30
C ASN A 23 2.94 8.26 -13.14
N GLY A 24 2.09 7.31 -12.75
CA GLY A 24 1.20 7.42 -11.60
C GLY A 24 1.95 7.54 -10.27
N LEU A 25 3.02 6.77 -10.09
CA LEU A 25 3.88 6.84 -8.91
C LEU A 25 4.59 8.19 -8.82
N ASN A 26 5.17 8.66 -9.93
CA ASN A 26 5.96 9.90 -9.95
C ASN A 26 5.14 11.19 -9.76
N ARG A 27 3.83 11.16 -10.02
CA ARG A 27 2.94 12.30 -9.75
C ARG A 27 2.39 12.33 -8.33
N ALA A 28 2.60 11.27 -7.53
CA ALA A 28 2.05 11.19 -6.19
C ALA A 28 2.95 11.91 -5.19
N ASP A 29 2.37 12.78 -4.36
CA ASP A 29 3.09 13.43 -3.26
C ASP A 29 3.42 12.45 -2.13
N VAL A 30 2.57 11.42 -1.97
CA VAL A 30 2.65 10.41 -0.90
C VAL A 30 2.47 9.02 -1.49
N LEU A 31 3.39 8.13 -1.15
CA LEU A 31 3.38 6.72 -1.54
C LEU A 31 3.20 5.88 -0.27
N PHE A 32 2.02 5.29 -0.11
CA PHE A 32 1.72 4.41 1.01
C PHE A 32 2.17 2.98 0.71
N ILE A 33 3.03 2.42 1.55
CA ILE A 33 3.59 1.08 1.42
C ILE A 33 3.11 0.25 2.63
N PRO A 34 2.02 -0.53 2.48
CA PRO A 34 1.55 -1.38 3.56
C PRO A 34 2.53 -2.53 3.83
N ASP A 35 2.89 -2.71 5.09
CA ASP A 35 3.64 -3.86 5.60
C ASP A 35 2.66 -4.84 6.26
N LYS A 36 2.68 -6.10 5.84
CA LYS A 36 1.78 -7.15 6.38
C LYS A 36 2.44 -7.99 7.48
N GLY A 37 3.61 -7.58 7.97
CA GLY A 37 4.34 -8.21 9.06
C GLY A 37 5.09 -9.49 8.66
N ALA A 38 5.84 -10.03 9.64
CA ALA A 38 6.95 -11.00 9.50
C ALA A 38 6.69 -12.29 8.70
N LYS A 39 5.44 -12.63 8.38
CA LYS A 39 5.10 -13.80 7.54
C LYS A 39 4.92 -13.45 6.05
N LYS A 40 5.06 -12.18 5.64
CA LYS A 40 4.85 -11.70 4.25
C LYS A 40 5.82 -10.58 3.84
N ASN A 41 7.05 -10.59 4.37
CA ASN A 41 8.07 -9.56 4.09
C ASN A 41 8.34 -9.40 2.58
N ASP A 42 8.29 -10.50 1.81
CA ASP A 42 8.57 -10.51 0.37
C ASP A 42 7.78 -9.46 -0.45
N LEU A 43 6.52 -9.20 -0.08
CA LEU A 43 5.70 -8.25 -0.82
C LEU A 43 5.92 -6.79 -0.41
N ALA A 44 6.29 -6.54 0.84
CA ALA A 44 6.65 -5.20 1.29
C ALA A 44 7.99 -4.79 0.64
N ASP A 45 8.97 -5.70 0.66
CA ASP A 45 10.27 -5.50 0.02
C ASP A 45 10.15 -5.30 -1.49
N LEU A 46 9.27 -6.05 -2.17
CA LEU A 46 8.98 -5.82 -3.58
C LEU A 46 8.43 -4.41 -3.84
N ARG A 47 7.52 -3.91 -2.99
CA ARG A 47 6.99 -2.54 -3.13
C ARG A 47 8.09 -1.50 -2.93
N ARG A 48 8.99 -1.71 -1.96
CA ARG A 48 10.17 -0.86 -1.75
C ARG A 48 11.06 -0.86 -2.99
N GLN A 49 11.37 -2.03 -3.54
CA GLN A 49 12.16 -2.20 -4.75
C GLN A 49 11.54 -1.50 -5.98
N ILE A 50 10.23 -1.60 -6.16
CA ILE A 50 9.50 -0.89 -7.23
C ILE A 50 9.63 0.63 -7.04
N CYS A 51 9.48 1.12 -5.81
CA CYS A 51 9.65 2.54 -5.52
C CYS A 51 11.09 2.99 -5.78
N ASP A 52 12.09 2.22 -5.36
CA ASP A 52 13.50 2.51 -5.60
C ASP A 52 13.86 2.56 -7.08
N ARG A 53 13.30 1.64 -7.87
CA ARG A 53 13.61 1.54 -9.29
C ARG A 53 12.94 2.63 -10.13
N PHE A 54 11.70 3.01 -9.80
CA PHE A 54 10.85 3.78 -10.71
C PHE A 54 10.43 5.15 -10.20
N VAL A 55 10.54 5.44 -8.90
CA VAL A 55 10.17 6.76 -8.36
C VAL A 55 11.39 7.67 -8.41
N THR A 56 11.35 8.66 -9.29
CA THR A 56 12.41 9.64 -9.50
C THR A 56 12.03 11.03 -8.96
N ASN A 57 10.76 11.25 -8.60
CA ASN A 57 10.33 12.51 -8.01
C ASN A 57 10.88 12.66 -6.57
N PRO A 58 11.80 13.60 -6.31
CA PRO A 58 12.43 13.74 -4.99
C PRO A 58 11.49 14.36 -3.93
N LYS A 59 10.34 14.90 -4.35
CA LYS A 59 9.34 15.47 -3.43
C LYS A 59 8.37 14.42 -2.90
N SER A 60 8.30 13.25 -3.51
CA SER A 60 7.42 12.17 -3.06
C SER A 60 7.91 11.60 -1.74
N ARG A 61 7.05 11.57 -0.72
CA ARG A 61 7.35 10.87 0.54
C ARG A 61 6.85 9.43 0.49
N ARG A 62 7.61 8.51 1.06
CA ARG A 62 7.18 7.12 1.27
C ARG A 62 6.73 6.97 2.72
N VAL A 63 5.54 6.42 2.91
CA VAL A 63 4.96 6.22 4.24
C VAL A 63 4.65 4.74 4.39
N GLU A 64 5.35 4.09 5.29
CA GLU A 64 5.13 2.69 5.63
C GLU A 64 4.22 2.60 6.85
N PHE A 65 3.36 1.58 6.88
CA PHE A 65 2.51 1.31 8.03
C PHE A 65 2.22 -0.18 8.14
N GLU A 66 2.09 -0.66 9.37
CA GLU A 66 1.69 -2.04 9.63
C GLU A 66 0.19 -2.21 9.39
N VAL A 67 -0.17 -3.18 8.56
CA VAL A 67 -1.56 -3.55 8.34
C VAL A 67 -2.01 -4.38 9.53
N PRO A 68 -3.11 -3.99 10.22
CA PRO A 68 -3.63 -4.74 11.36
C PRO A 68 -3.95 -6.18 10.95
N VAL A 69 -3.74 -7.12 11.87
CA VAL A 69 -4.11 -8.52 11.65
C VAL A 69 -5.62 -8.67 11.78
N ARG A 70 -6.27 -9.22 10.76
CA ARG A 70 -7.71 -9.51 10.82
C ARG A 70 -7.97 -10.56 11.90
N ALA A 71 -8.91 -10.27 12.80
CA ALA A 71 -9.34 -11.20 13.84
C ALA A 71 -9.97 -12.48 13.25
N GLU A 72 -9.97 -13.56 14.03
CA GLU A 72 -10.76 -14.74 13.67
C GLU A 72 -12.27 -14.43 13.73
N PRO A 73 -13.10 -15.00 12.85
CA PRO A 73 -14.52 -14.68 12.82
C PRO A 73 -15.22 -15.14 14.11
N THR A 74 -15.70 -14.19 14.92
CA THR A 74 -16.34 -14.50 16.21
C THR A 74 -17.86 -14.58 16.13
N SER A 75 -18.51 -13.82 15.24
CA SER A 75 -19.98 -13.74 15.14
C SER A 75 -20.50 -13.76 13.69
N SER A 76 -19.94 -12.92 12.82
CA SER A 76 -20.24 -12.84 11.38
C SER A 76 -18.98 -12.47 10.62
N TYR A 77 -18.65 -13.25 9.58
CA TYR A 77 -17.50 -12.98 8.70
C TYR A 77 -17.49 -11.54 8.17
N ARG A 78 -18.67 -10.98 7.84
CA ARG A 78 -18.78 -9.62 7.32
C ARG A 78 -18.37 -8.59 8.35
N THR A 79 -18.89 -8.66 9.57
CA THR A 79 -18.55 -7.73 10.65
C THR A 79 -17.05 -7.74 10.94
N THR A 80 -16.44 -8.93 11.01
CA THR A 80 -14.98 -9.05 11.20
C THR A 80 -14.16 -8.45 10.05
N VAL A 81 -14.69 -8.46 8.82
CA VAL A 81 -14.04 -7.81 7.66
C VAL A 81 -14.23 -6.29 7.69
N ASP A 82 -15.42 -5.82 8.09
CA ASP A 82 -15.74 -4.39 8.18
C ASP A 82 -14.90 -3.72 9.29
N ASP A 83 -14.84 -4.31 10.49
CA ASP A 83 -14.01 -3.83 11.59
C ASP A 83 -12.52 -3.75 11.20
N TRP A 84 -12.05 -4.71 10.40
CA TRP A 84 -10.68 -4.74 9.90
C TRP A 84 -10.41 -3.64 8.86
N HIS A 85 -11.36 -3.36 7.97
CA HIS A 85 -11.24 -2.26 7.03
C HIS A 85 -11.29 -0.90 7.74
N GLU A 86 -12.13 -0.75 8.77
CA GLU A 86 -12.20 0.47 9.59
C GLU A 86 -10.87 0.75 10.28
N ALA A 87 -10.27 -0.25 10.92
CA ALA A 87 -8.94 -0.11 11.54
C ALA A 87 -7.85 0.31 10.53
N ILE A 88 -7.92 -0.14 9.27
CA ILE A 88 -7.02 0.32 8.21
C ILE A 88 -7.30 1.79 7.85
N ALA A 89 -8.58 2.18 7.79
CA ALA A 89 -8.98 3.54 7.47
C ALA A 89 -8.48 4.53 8.54
N GLU A 90 -8.65 4.20 9.83
CA GLU A 90 -8.13 4.98 10.96
C GLU A 90 -6.61 5.21 10.84
N ILE A 91 -5.83 4.19 10.45
CA ILE A 91 -4.40 4.35 10.20
C ILE A 91 -4.16 5.37 9.09
N TYR A 92 -4.83 5.26 7.95
CA TYR A 92 -4.68 6.23 6.86
C TYR A 92 -5.01 7.66 7.30
N GLU A 93 -6.03 7.87 8.13
CA GLU A 93 -6.38 9.19 8.65
C GLU A 93 -5.25 9.84 9.46
N THR A 94 -4.46 9.04 10.20
CA THR A 94 -3.31 9.54 10.95
C THR A 94 -2.10 9.89 10.08
N LEU A 95 -2.05 9.39 8.84
CA LEU A 95 -0.89 9.51 7.94
C LEU A 95 -1.05 10.59 6.86
N ILE A 96 -2.25 11.18 6.71
CA ILE A 96 -2.58 12.17 5.68
C ILE A 96 -2.40 13.63 6.12
#